data_AF-A0A8S1TBZ3-F1
#
_entry.id   AF-A0A8S1TBZ3-F1
#
_cell.length_a   1.000
_cell.length_b   1.000
_cell.length_c   1.000
_cell.angle_alpha   90.00
_cell.angle_beta   90.00
_cell.angle_gamma   90.00
#
_symmetry.space_group_name_H-M   'P 1'
#
loop_
_entity.id
_entity.type
_entity.pdbx_description
1 polymer ?
#
loop_
_entity_poly.entity_id
_entity_poly.type
_entity_poly.pdbx_seq_one_letter_code
_entity_poly.pdbx_strand_id
1 'polypeptide(L)'
;MDEYIKESFLNACKIGINDKQLPIEGQVFYEKFMLAFKKPGIELDLKNSSYQKIGKFLQTMQKDGLIEYKEIKKGGQPSITKIDRQNEQISDWEPTVLKAAKKGDEEKEEKNQVVQYKQNIEVIDLFLPVGPLVKIFTKEGEENQKVEPLTREQYISQLNQYIKKNLKQEKKMIVLTEDLVNELGIKEHESESEDEQQEDQQQDKEKEKEKEQKRKQPQNQISLEKLHKRIEELMQKSYKIKNLRLNQSELKQGEFKGLQIIAEKQHNQQVNRIVGLEQFGFDHAGKVEDIYSFAFVVKQMQEAFHCGIGIHDGAGKNAGKEIILQKNVFDQLSDYCTNILKIDSKYIHEQNKLGGNKKKQEGMTRQ
;
A
#
# COMPACT_ATOMS: atom_id res chain seq x y z
N MET A 1 5.21 -8.33 -31.89
CA MET A 1 5.45 -9.78 -31.63
C MET A 1 6.93 -10.10 -31.70
N ASP A 2 7.60 -9.83 -32.83
CA ASP A 2 9.03 -10.08 -33.03
C ASP A 2 9.92 -9.46 -31.94
N GLU A 3 9.63 -8.22 -31.57
CA GLU A 3 10.32 -7.49 -30.50
C GLU A 3 10.24 -8.22 -29.16
N TYR A 4 9.05 -8.65 -28.72
CA TYR A 4 8.87 -9.40 -27.47
C TYR A 4 9.55 -10.77 -27.49
N ILE A 5 9.61 -11.43 -28.65
CA ILE A 5 10.35 -12.69 -28.81
C ILE A 5 11.84 -12.45 -28.68
N LYS A 6 12.36 -11.37 -29.29
CA LYS A 6 13.78 -11.00 -29.18
C LYS A 6 14.14 -10.55 -27.76
N GLU A 7 13.29 -9.77 -27.11
CA GLU A 7 13.44 -9.34 -25.70
C GLU A 7 13.54 -10.56 -24.76
N SER A 8 12.58 -11.48 -24.86
CA SER A 8 12.56 -12.73 -24.10
C SER A 8 13.80 -13.60 -24.36
N PHE A 9 14.28 -13.64 -25.59
CA PHE A 9 15.51 -14.34 -25.96
C PHE A 9 16.75 -13.71 -25.29
N LEU A 10 16.88 -12.39 -25.33
CA LEU A 10 18.00 -11.68 -24.71
C LEU A 10 18.01 -11.85 -23.18
N ASN A 11 16.83 -11.78 -22.54
CA ASN A 11 16.69 -12.10 -21.12
C ASN A 11 17.16 -13.53 -20.80
N ALA A 12 16.67 -14.51 -21.57
CA ALA A 12 17.05 -15.91 -21.42
C ALA A 12 18.56 -16.13 -21.60
N CYS A 13 19.18 -15.51 -22.61
CA CYS A 13 20.61 -15.59 -22.86
C CYS A 13 21.43 -14.93 -21.74
N LYS A 14 21.02 -13.76 -21.25
CA LYS A 14 21.78 -12.98 -20.27
C LYS A 14 21.75 -13.59 -18.87
N ILE A 15 20.58 -13.97 -18.38
CA ILE A 15 20.39 -14.39 -16.98
C ILE A 15 19.75 -15.77 -16.82
N GLY A 16 19.19 -16.36 -17.88
CA GLY A 16 18.36 -17.55 -17.78
C GLY A 16 19.10 -18.87 -17.94
N ILE A 17 19.96 -18.98 -18.94
CA ILE A 17 20.70 -20.20 -19.25
C ILE A 17 22.18 -20.06 -18.93
N ASN A 18 22.78 -21.12 -18.39
CA ASN A 18 24.22 -21.21 -18.17
C ASN A 18 24.89 -22.06 -19.25
N ASP A 19 26.17 -21.80 -19.54
CA ASP A 19 26.91 -22.48 -20.62
C ASP A 19 27.02 -24.00 -20.40
N LYS A 20 26.95 -24.47 -19.15
CA LYS A 20 26.91 -25.90 -18.79
C LYS A 20 25.67 -26.64 -19.31
N GLN A 21 24.62 -25.91 -19.70
CA GLN A 21 23.37 -26.45 -20.21
C GLN A 21 23.35 -26.51 -21.74
N LEU A 22 24.42 -26.07 -22.40
CA LEU A 22 24.60 -26.17 -23.85
C LEU A 22 25.35 -27.48 -24.19
N PRO A 23 25.05 -28.11 -25.34
CA PRO A 23 24.07 -27.71 -26.34
C PRO A 23 22.63 -27.98 -25.91
N ILE A 24 21.71 -27.09 -26.29
CA ILE A 24 20.27 -27.21 -25.96
C ILE A 24 19.41 -27.16 -27.21
N GLU A 25 18.38 -28.01 -27.25
CA GLU A 25 17.39 -27.99 -28.33
C GLU A 25 16.60 -26.67 -28.31
N GLY A 26 16.40 -26.06 -29.48
CA GLY A 26 15.73 -24.78 -29.65
C GLY A 26 14.30 -24.74 -29.11
N GLN A 27 13.56 -25.84 -29.25
CA GLN A 27 12.21 -25.94 -28.67
C GLN A 27 12.26 -25.96 -27.14
N VAL A 28 13.20 -26.71 -26.55
CA VAL A 28 13.42 -26.76 -25.10
C VAL A 28 13.90 -25.40 -24.58
N PHE A 29 14.76 -24.71 -25.33
CA PHE A 29 15.21 -23.37 -25.02
C PHE A 29 14.03 -22.38 -24.98
N TYR A 30 13.18 -22.42 -26.00
CA TYR A 30 11.98 -21.60 -26.05
C TYR A 30 11.05 -21.88 -24.86
N GLU A 31 10.76 -23.15 -24.59
CA GLU A 31 9.79 -23.55 -23.60
C GLU A 31 10.21 -23.37 -22.14
N LYS A 32 11.50 -23.55 -21.84
CA LYS A 32 12.04 -23.50 -20.48
C LYS A 32 12.71 -22.18 -20.13
N PHE A 33 13.20 -21.45 -21.11
CA PHE A 33 13.92 -20.20 -20.89
C PHE A 33 13.16 -19.02 -21.48
N MET A 34 12.86 -18.99 -22.78
CA MET A 34 12.19 -17.82 -23.35
C MET A 34 10.82 -17.57 -22.70
N LEU A 35 9.95 -18.59 -22.57
CA LEU A 35 8.66 -18.44 -21.89
C LEU A 35 8.81 -18.06 -20.41
N ALA A 36 9.87 -18.51 -19.74
CA ALA A 36 10.13 -18.19 -18.34
C ALA A 36 10.67 -16.76 -18.15
N PHE A 37 11.35 -16.21 -19.16
CA PHE A 37 12.00 -14.91 -19.12
C PHE A 37 11.31 -13.88 -20.04
N LYS A 38 10.02 -14.08 -20.32
CA LYS A 38 9.17 -13.13 -21.05
C LYS A 38 8.66 -12.03 -20.11
N LYS A 39 8.34 -10.87 -20.68
CA LYS A 39 7.68 -9.78 -19.95
C LYS A 39 6.32 -10.22 -19.38
N PRO A 40 5.99 -9.88 -18.12
CA PRO A 40 4.68 -10.18 -17.54
C PRO A 40 3.54 -9.60 -18.38
N GLY A 41 2.44 -10.35 -18.52
CA GLY A 41 1.28 -9.93 -19.30
C GLY A 41 1.40 -10.11 -20.82
N ILE A 42 2.56 -10.54 -21.33
CA ILE A 42 2.75 -10.85 -22.75
C ILE A 42 2.67 -12.37 -22.97
N GLU A 43 1.85 -12.80 -23.92
CA GLU A 43 1.89 -14.15 -24.47
C GLU A 43 2.84 -14.21 -25.66
N LEU A 44 3.84 -15.10 -25.63
CA LEU A 44 4.76 -15.25 -26.75
C LEU A 44 4.15 -16.17 -27.79
N ASP A 45 3.78 -15.60 -28.93
CA ASP A 45 3.29 -16.36 -30.07
C ASP A 45 4.28 -16.32 -31.24
N LEU A 46 5.04 -17.41 -31.41
CA LEU A 46 5.96 -17.59 -32.53
C LEU A 46 5.24 -17.65 -33.89
N LYS A 47 4.00 -18.13 -33.96
CA LYS A 47 3.26 -18.28 -35.23
C LYS A 47 2.83 -16.94 -35.79
N ASN A 48 2.48 -16.00 -34.90
CA ASN A 48 2.11 -14.62 -35.23
C ASN A 48 3.31 -13.67 -35.35
N SER A 49 4.53 -14.21 -35.39
CA SER A 49 5.77 -13.46 -35.62
C SER A 49 6.25 -13.58 -37.07
N SER A 50 7.15 -12.70 -37.52
CA SER A 50 7.79 -12.84 -38.84
C SER A 50 8.67 -14.09 -38.95
N TYR A 51 9.05 -14.68 -37.80
CA TYR A 51 9.81 -15.92 -37.74
C TYR A 51 8.93 -17.15 -37.97
N GLN A 52 7.67 -17.14 -37.53
CA GLN A 52 6.67 -18.23 -37.69
C GLN A 52 7.04 -19.59 -37.06
N LYS A 53 8.34 -19.89 -36.87
CA LYS A 53 8.92 -21.15 -36.40
C LYS A 53 10.22 -20.88 -35.64
N ILE A 54 10.49 -21.68 -34.60
CA ILE A 54 11.71 -21.55 -33.77
C ILE A 54 13.02 -21.69 -34.58
N GLY A 55 13.06 -22.57 -35.58
CA GLY A 55 14.25 -22.75 -36.43
C GLY A 55 14.59 -21.49 -37.23
N LYS A 56 13.59 -20.81 -37.82
CA LYS A 56 13.81 -19.55 -38.54
C LYS A 56 14.26 -18.44 -37.60
N PHE A 57 13.71 -18.39 -36.39
CA PHE A 57 14.14 -17.45 -35.36
C PHE A 57 15.62 -17.66 -34.97
N LEU A 58 16.03 -18.89 -34.64
CA LEU A 58 17.41 -19.18 -34.24
C LEU A 58 18.42 -18.97 -35.39
N GLN A 59 18.03 -19.25 -36.63
CA GLN A 59 18.86 -18.91 -37.79
C GLN A 59 19.09 -17.40 -37.91
N THR A 60 18.09 -16.57 -37.62
CA THR A 60 18.26 -15.11 -37.58
C THR A 60 19.18 -14.71 -36.43
N MET A 61 19.01 -15.26 -35.22
CA MET A 61 19.88 -14.94 -34.08
C MET A 61 21.35 -15.37 -34.31
N GLN A 62 21.58 -16.44 -35.09
CA GLN A 62 22.92 -16.80 -35.53
C GLN A 62 23.50 -15.81 -36.54
N LYS A 63 22.70 -15.33 -37.50
CA LYS A 63 23.14 -14.29 -38.45
C LYS A 63 23.48 -12.97 -37.75
N ASP A 64 22.76 -12.66 -36.68
CA ASP A 64 23.03 -11.51 -35.81
C ASP A 64 24.27 -11.71 -34.92
N GLY A 65 24.91 -12.89 -34.97
CA GLY A 65 26.11 -13.20 -34.19
C GLY A 65 25.85 -13.44 -32.70
N LEU A 66 24.60 -13.68 -32.29
CA LEU A 66 24.23 -13.86 -30.87
C LEU A 66 24.45 -15.29 -30.38
N ILE A 67 24.35 -16.27 -31.28
CA ILE A 67 24.45 -17.69 -30.96
C ILE A 67 25.14 -18.46 -32.07
N GLU A 68 25.71 -19.61 -31.71
CA GLU A 68 26.02 -20.66 -32.67
C GLU A 68 24.90 -21.72 -32.64
N TYR A 69 24.48 -22.13 -33.83
CA TYR A 69 23.33 -22.99 -34.07
C TYR A 69 23.73 -24.16 -34.97
N LYS A 70 23.32 -25.38 -34.60
CA LYS A 70 23.55 -26.59 -35.40
C LYS A 70 22.24 -27.29 -35.72
N GLU A 71 22.09 -27.68 -36.99
CA GLU A 71 21.00 -28.51 -37.49
C GLU A 71 21.60 -29.79 -38.08
N ILE A 72 21.26 -30.95 -37.53
CA ILE A 72 21.96 -32.21 -37.83
C ILE A 72 21.71 -32.69 -39.28
N LYS A 73 20.55 -32.33 -39.88
CA LYS A 73 20.16 -32.52 -41.30
C LYS A 73 19.12 -31.45 -41.68
N LYS A 74 18.80 -31.24 -42.98
CA LYS A 74 17.67 -30.35 -43.38
C LYS A 74 16.37 -30.82 -42.70
N GLY A 75 15.84 -30.04 -41.77
CA GLY A 75 14.66 -30.37 -40.96
C GLY A 75 14.96 -31.12 -39.66
N GLY A 76 16.24 -31.22 -39.25
CA GLY A 76 16.65 -31.80 -37.97
C GLY A 76 16.32 -30.88 -36.80
N GLN A 77 16.38 -31.42 -35.57
CA GLN A 77 16.08 -30.62 -34.39
C GLN A 77 17.09 -29.46 -34.25
N PRO A 78 16.62 -28.21 -34.27
CA PRO A 78 17.46 -27.03 -34.10
C PRO A 78 18.13 -27.07 -32.72
N SER A 79 19.46 -26.93 -32.62
CA SER A 79 20.15 -26.88 -31.31
C SER A 79 21.10 -25.71 -31.21
N ILE A 80 21.03 -24.98 -30.09
CA ILE A 80 21.94 -23.89 -29.74
C ILE A 80 23.18 -24.52 -29.10
N THR A 81 24.35 -24.32 -29.69
CA THR A 81 25.61 -24.91 -29.22
C THR A 81 26.44 -23.95 -28.39
N LYS A 82 26.29 -22.64 -28.63
CA LYS A 82 27.02 -21.58 -27.92
C LYS A 82 26.20 -20.29 -27.93
N ILE A 83 26.36 -19.48 -26.89
CA ILE A 83 25.79 -18.13 -26.79
C ILE A 83 26.96 -17.15 -26.72
N ASP A 84 26.97 -16.14 -27.57
CA ASP A 84 28.01 -15.12 -27.56
C ASP A 84 27.67 -14.02 -26.54
N ARG A 85 28.12 -14.22 -25.30
CA ARG A 85 27.88 -13.28 -24.20
C ARG A 85 28.70 -11.99 -24.31
N GLN A 86 29.70 -11.94 -25.20
CA GLN A 86 30.53 -10.76 -25.45
C GLN A 86 29.93 -9.86 -26.54
N ASN A 87 28.92 -10.34 -27.26
CA ASN A 87 28.18 -9.53 -28.23
C ASN A 87 27.49 -8.35 -27.52
N GLU A 88 27.63 -7.14 -28.05
CA GLU A 88 27.07 -5.90 -27.48
C GLU A 88 25.56 -6.01 -27.19
N GLN A 89 24.80 -6.72 -28.04
CA GLN A 89 23.36 -6.92 -27.85
C GLN A 89 23.02 -7.81 -26.64
N ILE A 90 23.97 -8.57 -26.09
CA ILE A 90 23.79 -9.38 -24.87
C ILE A 90 24.57 -8.78 -23.70
N SER A 91 25.77 -8.24 -23.92
CA SER A 91 26.59 -7.63 -22.85
C SER A 91 25.92 -6.39 -22.26
N ASP A 92 25.35 -5.55 -23.10
CA ASP A 92 24.78 -4.25 -22.70
C ASP A 92 23.26 -4.34 -22.50
N TRP A 93 22.69 -5.54 -22.71
CA TRP A 93 21.29 -5.79 -22.46
C TRP A 93 20.97 -5.75 -20.97
N GLU A 94 20.07 -4.82 -20.62
CA GLU A 94 19.44 -4.75 -19.30
C GLU A 94 18.19 -5.63 -19.28
N PRO A 95 18.17 -6.74 -18.52
CA PRO A 95 17.05 -7.68 -18.53
C PRO A 95 15.76 -7.03 -18.04
N THR A 96 14.68 -7.15 -18.83
CA THR A 96 13.35 -6.64 -18.45
C THR A 96 12.66 -7.48 -17.37
N VAL A 97 13.20 -8.66 -17.08
CA VAL A 97 12.81 -9.54 -15.98
C VAL A 97 14.06 -10.05 -15.27
N LEU A 98 13.99 -10.19 -13.94
CA LEU A 98 15.15 -10.55 -13.11
C LEU A 98 15.19 -12.03 -12.69
N LYS A 99 14.13 -12.81 -12.96
CA LYS A 99 14.01 -14.22 -12.58
C LYS A 99 13.07 -15.00 -13.50
N ALA A 100 13.28 -16.31 -13.59
CA ALA A 100 12.44 -17.24 -14.35
C ALA A 100 11.02 -17.34 -13.77
N ALA A 101 9.99 -17.25 -14.62
CA ALA A 101 8.64 -17.73 -14.32
C ALA A 101 8.65 -19.27 -14.31
N LYS A 102 8.12 -19.89 -13.25
CA LYS A 102 8.06 -21.36 -13.17
C LYS A 102 6.83 -21.86 -13.94
N LYS A 103 7.01 -22.92 -14.75
CA LYS A 103 5.91 -23.62 -15.44
C LYS A 103 5.15 -24.45 -14.40
N GLY A 104 3.93 -24.04 -14.05
CA GLY A 104 3.04 -24.76 -13.14
C GLY A 104 2.26 -23.89 -12.14
N ASP A 105 2.53 -22.59 -12.06
CA ASP A 105 1.98 -21.70 -11.02
C ASP A 105 0.57 -21.14 -11.36
N GLU A 106 -0.09 -21.61 -12.42
CA GLU A 106 -1.34 -21.01 -12.89
C GLU A 106 -2.61 -21.51 -12.18
N GLU A 107 -2.59 -22.60 -11.40
CA GLU A 107 -3.84 -23.10 -10.77
C GLU A 107 -3.77 -23.59 -9.32
N LYS A 108 -2.61 -23.61 -8.62
CA LYS A 108 -2.57 -24.10 -7.21
C LYS A 108 -1.72 -23.31 -6.23
N GLU A 109 -1.12 -22.17 -6.61
CA GLU A 109 -0.39 -21.29 -5.68
C GLU A 109 -1.26 -20.15 -5.10
N GLU A 110 -2.57 -20.34 -5.00
CA GLU A 110 -3.45 -19.41 -4.29
C GLU A 110 -3.24 -19.37 -2.76
N LYS A 111 -2.44 -20.25 -2.14
CA LYS A 111 -2.55 -20.43 -0.67
C LYS A 111 -1.30 -20.58 0.19
N ASN A 112 -0.06 -20.38 -0.27
CA ASN A 112 1.06 -20.08 0.66
C ASN A 112 2.40 -19.90 -0.07
N GLN A 113 2.74 -18.66 -0.45
CA GLN A 113 4.08 -18.08 -0.31
C GLN A 113 4.05 -16.59 -0.69
N VAL A 114 3.63 -15.78 0.28
CA VAL A 114 3.77 -14.33 0.26
C VAL A 114 5.25 -13.99 0.49
N VAL A 115 6.03 -13.87 -0.57
CA VAL A 115 7.17 -12.94 -0.57
C VAL A 115 6.75 -11.74 -1.41
N GLN A 116 6.28 -10.74 -0.68
CA GLN A 116 5.66 -9.51 -1.15
C GLN A 116 6.54 -8.75 -2.15
N TYR A 117 6.08 -8.61 -3.39
CA TYR A 117 6.35 -7.40 -4.18
C TYR A 117 5.28 -6.36 -3.91
N LYS A 118 4.79 -6.27 -2.67
CA LYS A 118 3.91 -5.16 -2.29
C LYS A 118 4.75 -3.90 -2.35
N GLN A 119 4.14 -2.82 -2.84
CA GLN A 119 4.72 -1.50 -2.76
C GLN A 119 4.75 -1.13 -1.28
N ASN A 120 5.87 -1.46 -0.63
CA ASN A 120 5.98 -1.42 0.80
C ASN A 120 6.32 0.00 1.23
N ILE A 121 5.26 0.69 1.64
CA ILE A 121 5.38 1.85 2.51
C ILE A 121 5.30 1.37 3.96
N GLU A 122 6.12 1.97 4.81
CA GLU A 122 5.96 1.91 6.25
C GLU A 122 5.35 3.23 6.69
N VAL A 123 4.20 3.16 7.35
CA VAL A 123 3.50 4.33 7.89
C VAL A 123 3.52 4.22 9.40
N ILE A 124 4.01 5.26 10.05
CA ILE A 124 4.06 5.37 11.50
C ILE A 124 3.27 6.61 11.89
N ASP A 125 2.19 6.42 12.64
CA ASP A 125 1.43 7.52 13.21
C ASP A 125 2.24 8.21 14.30
N LEU A 126 2.21 9.54 14.26
CA LEU A 126 2.97 10.41 15.13
C LEU A 126 2.06 11.47 15.73
N PHE A 127 2.23 11.72 17.01
CA PHE A 127 1.43 12.64 17.78
C PHE A 127 2.31 13.78 18.23
N LEU A 128 2.01 14.99 17.76
CA LEU A 128 2.75 16.18 18.12
C LEU A 128 2.02 16.89 19.28
N PRO A 129 2.64 16.99 20.47
CA PRO A 129 2.11 17.83 21.54
C PRO A 129 2.03 19.28 21.10
N VAL A 130 0.89 19.91 21.30
CA VAL A 130 0.64 21.32 20.96
C VAL A 130 -0.03 22.04 22.12
N GLY A 131 0.13 23.37 22.16
CA GLY A 131 -0.51 24.21 23.17
C GLY A 131 -0.14 23.78 24.60
N PRO A 132 -1.13 23.56 25.49
CA PRO A 132 -0.88 23.18 26.88
C PRO A 132 -0.13 21.86 27.05
N LEU A 133 -0.30 20.90 26.12
CA LEU A 133 0.32 19.59 26.23
C LEU A 133 1.85 19.64 26.17
N VAL A 134 2.42 20.68 25.57
CA VAL A 134 3.88 20.82 25.43
C VAL A 134 4.57 20.66 26.78
N LYS A 135 4.02 21.24 27.85
CA LYS A 135 4.58 21.16 29.21
C LYS A 135 4.66 19.73 29.77
N ILE A 136 3.76 18.84 29.36
CA ILE A 136 3.71 17.44 29.82
C ILE A 136 4.85 16.63 29.18
N PHE A 137 5.23 16.98 27.95
CA PHE A 137 6.16 16.21 27.12
C PHE A 137 7.54 16.87 26.95
N THR A 138 7.74 18.07 27.50
CA THR A 138 9.02 18.78 27.46
C THR A 138 9.83 18.45 28.71
N LYS A 139 11.12 18.15 28.54
CA LYS A 139 12.01 17.92 29.68
C LYS A 139 12.38 19.25 30.34
N GLU A 140 12.63 19.21 31.65
CA GLU A 140 13.17 20.36 32.39
C GLU A 140 14.47 20.85 31.73
N GLY A 141 14.49 22.12 31.32
CA GLY A 141 15.62 22.74 30.62
C GLY A 141 15.55 22.74 29.08
N GLU A 142 14.54 22.11 28.48
CA GLU A 142 14.34 22.06 27.01
C GLU A 142 13.18 22.96 26.53
N GLU A 143 12.72 23.91 27.36
CA GLU A 143 11.52 24.75 27.12
C GLU A 143 11.54 25.57 25.82
N ASN A 144 12.72 25.89 25.31
CA ASN A 144 12.90 26.65 24.06
C ASN A 144 13.14 25.76 22.83
N GLN A 145 13.14 24.43 22.97
CA GLN A 145 13.32 23.51 21.86
C GLN A 145 11.99 23.24 21.14
N LYS A 146 12.09 23.00 19.83
CA LYS A 146 10.94 22.59 19.03
C LYS A 146 10.53 21.19 19.44
N VAL A 147 9.29 21.03 19.89
CA VAL A 147 8.74 19.72 20.24
C VAL A 147 8.70 18.83 19.00
N GLU A 148 9.26 17.62 19.13
CA GLU A 148 9.23 16.62 18.07
C GLU A 148 7.95 15.76 18.16
N PRO A 149 7.41 15.30 17.01
CA PRO A 149 6.31 14.34 17.01
C PRO A 149 6.72 13.01 17.65
N LEU A 150 5.85 12.45 18.48
CA LEU A 150 6.10 11.23 19.26
C LEU A 150 5.35 10.05 18.67
N THR A 151 5.97 8.87 18.70
CA THR A 151 5.24 7.60 18.53
C THR A 151 4.33 7.36 19.71
N ARG A 152 3.31 6.50 19.53
CA ARG A 152 2.40 6.14 20.63
C ARG A 152 3.13 5.57 21.85
N GLU A 153 4.16 4.74 21.63
CA GLU A 153 4.97 4.17 22.70
C GLU A 153 5.74 5.24 23.49
N GLN A 154 6.39 6.17 22.79
CA GLN A 154 7.10 7.29 23.41
C GLN A 154 6.16 8.18 24.20
N TYR A 155 5.03 8.55 23.59
CA TYR A 155 3.97 9.34 24.22
C TYR A 155 3.49 8.66 25.52
N ILE A 156 3.10 7.38 25.47
CA ILE A 156 2.61 6.64 26.64
C ILE A 156 3.70 6.58 27.73
N SER A 157 4.94 6.29 27.35
CA SER A 157 6.06 6.22 28.29
C SER A 157 6.28 7.56 29.00
N GLN A 158 6.31 8.66 28.24
CA GLN A 158 6.51 10.01 28.78
C GLN A 158 5.34 10.46 29.66
N LEU A 159 4.09 10.20 29.25
CA LEU A 159 2.92 10.51 30.06
C LEU A 159 2.94 9.72 31.37
N ASN A 160 3.25 8.43 31.35
CA ASN A 160 3.36 7.62 32.55
C ASN A 160 4.47 8.11 33.49
N GLN A 161 5.60 8.58 32.95
CA GLN A 161 6.66 9.18 33.75
C GLN A 161 6.20 10.48 34.39
N TYR A 162 5.49 11.34 33.65
CA TYR A 162 4.91 12.57 34.17
C TYR A 162 3.91 12.30 35.30
N ILE A 163 2.98 11.35 35.09
CA ILE A 163 1.98 10.98 36.11
C ILE A 163 2.67 10.51 37.39
N LYS A 164 3.67 9.63 37.29
CA LYS A 164 4.41 9.12 38.46
C LYS A 164 5.17 10.22 39.22
N LYS A 165 5.70 11.23 38.52
CA LYS A 165 6.48 12.32 39.13
C LYS A 165 5.58 13.38 39.76
N ASN A 166 4.48 13.74 39.10
CA ASN A 166 3.74 14.97 39.37
C ASN A 166 2.32 14.75 39.91
N LEU A 167 1.74 13.55 39.77
CA LEU A 167 0.34 13.29 40.09
C LEU A 167 0.16 12.15 41.11
N LYS A 168 -0.92 12.22 41.88
CA LYS A 168 -1.30 11.15 42.80
C LYS A 168 -2.17 10.12 42.09
N GLN A 169 -1.92 8.85 42.36
CA GLN A 169 -2.73 7.74 41.88
C GLN A 169 -3.49 7.10 43.05
N GLU A 170 -4.82 7.04 42.93
CA GLU A 170 -5.70 6.42 43.90
C GLU A 170 -6.44 5.27 43.23
N LYS A 171 -6.08 4.03 43.57
CA LYS A 171 -6.59 2.81 42.93
C LYS A 171 -6.38 2.82 41.40
N LYS A 172 -7.45 2.95 40.62
CA LYS A 172 -7.44 3.01 39.14
C LYS A 172 -7.60 4.43 38.59
N MET A 173 -7.61 5.44 39.46
CA MET A 173 -7.85 6.84 39.10
C MET A 173 -6.61 7.69 39.34
N ILE A 174 -6.43 8.70 38.49
CA ILE A 174 -5.38 9.71 38.58
C ILE A 174 -6.03 11.00 39.06
N VAL A 175 -5.46 11.59 40.12
CA VAL A 175 -5.89 12.88 40.65
C VAL A 175 -5.13 13.98 39.91
N LEU A 176 -5.84 14.74 39.09
CA LEU A 176 -5.34 15.87 38.32
C LEU A 176 -5.24 17.13 39.19
N THR A 177 -4.31 18.01 38.86
CA THR A 177 -4.26 19.38 39.39
C THR A 177 -5.30 20.25 38.70
N GLU A 178 -5.73 21.34 39.34
CA GLU A 178 -6.70 22.28 38.74
C GLU A 178 -6.22 22.82 37.38
N ASP A 179 -4.92 23.13 37.27
CA ASP A 179 -4.31 23.57 36.02
C ASP A 179 -4.46 22.53 34.91
N LEU A 180 -4.21 21.25 35.20
CA LEU A 180 -4.37 20.18 34.21
C LEU A 180 -5.83 19.92 33.84
N VAL A 181 -6.77 20.03 34.78
CA VAL A 181 -8.20 19.93 34.47
C VAL A 181 -8.61 21.01 33.47
N ASN A 182 -8.15 22.24 33.69
CA ASN A 182 -8.40 23.38 32.80
C ASN A 182 -7.71 23.21 31.45
N GLU A 183 -6.42 22.87 31.43
CA GLU A 183 -5.63 22.69 30.21
C GLU A 183 -6.15 21.53 29.34
N LEU A 184 -6.64 20.45 29.95
CA LEU A 184 -7.25 19.32 29.25
C LEU A 184 -8.74 19.57 28.94
N GLY A 185 -9.37 20.61 29.48
CA GLY A 185 -10.79 20.90 29.27
C GLY A 185 -11.70 19.74 29.67
N ILE A 186 -11.38 19.06 30.77
CA ILE A 186 -12.19 17.96 31.31
C ILE A 186 -13.42 18.59 31.99
N LYS A 187 -14.62 18.35 31.43
CA LYS A 187 -15.87 18.88 31.98
C LYS A 187 -16.40 17.98 33.10
N GLU A 188 -17.00 18.61 34.09
CA GLU A 188 -17.68 17.95 35.19
C GLU A 188 -18.91 17.16 34.67
N HIS A 189 -19.06 15.91 35.11
CA HIS A 189 -20.15 14.97 34.79
C HIS A 189 -20.14 14.30 33.40
N GLU A 190 -19.26 13.32 33.22
CA GLU A 190 -19.59 12.11 32.45
C GLU A 190 -19.37 10.88 33.37
N SER A 191 -20.28 10.74 34.33
CA SER A 191 -20.39 9.54 35.16
C SER A 191 -20.76 8.35 34.29
N GLU A 192 -20.07 7.24 34.52
CA GLU A 192 -20.34 5.90 34.01
C GLU A 192 -21.84 5.57 34.03
N SER A 193 -22.43 5.42 32.85
CA SER A 193 -23.74 4.79 32.68
C SER A 193 -23.90 4.22 31.27
N GLU A 194 -23.00 3.33 30.84
CA GLU A 194 -23.25 2.54 29.63
C GLU A 194 -23.19 1.01 29.83
N ASP A 195 -22.78 0.49 31.00
CA ASP A 195 -22.66 -0.96 31.18
C ASP A 195 -23.20 -1.49 32.52
N GLU A 196 -24.46 -1.20 32.89
CA GLU A 196 -25.25 -2.09 33.77
C GLU A 196 -26.75 -2.09 33.36
N GLN A 197 -27.19 -3.24 32.83
CA GLN A 197 -28.51 -3.91 32.76
C GLN A 197 -29.71 -3.28 33.52
N GLN A 198 -31.00 -3.51 33.23
CA GLN A 198 -31.81 -4.23 32.23
C GLN A 198 -33.25 -3.68 32.40
N GLU A 199 -34.23 -4.32 31.77
CA GLU A 199 -35.68 -4.29 32.00
C GLU A 199 -36.22 -3.77 33.35
N ASP A 200 -37.47 -3.31 33.23
CA ASP A 200 -38.54 -3.24 34.21
C ASP A 200 -38.86 -1.96 34.99
N GLN A 201 -40.18 -1.75 35.01
CA GLN A 201 -40.92 -0.58 35.41
C GLN A 201 -41.09 -0.50 36.94
N GLN A 202 -41.27 0.74 37.41
CA GLN A 202 -41.96 1.11 38.64
C GLN A 202 -41.33 0.67 39.98
N GLN A 203 -40.78 1.62 40.72
CA GLN A 203 -41.52 2.30 41.80
C GLN A 203 -40.70 3.44 42.42
N ASP A 204 -41.43 4.51 42.72
CA ASP A 204 -40.97 5.75 43.33
C ASP A 204 -40.79 5.61 44.85
N LYS A 205 -39.94 6.50 45.38
CA LYS A 205 -39.81 6.99 46.78
C LYS A 205 -38.65 6.50 47.67
N GLU A 206 -37.75 5.64 47.20
CA GLU A 206 -36.45 5.43 47.86
C GLU A 206 -35.29 6.20 47.18
N LYS A 207 -35.51 6.73 45.97
CA LYS A 207 -34.50 7.43 45.15
C LYS A 207 -34.10 8.81 45.65
N GLU A 208 -34.77 9.40 46.65
CA GLU A 208 -34.37 10.71 47.19
C GLU A 208 -33.32 10.62 48.30
N LYS A 209 -33.22 9.50 49.01
CA LYS A 209 -32.16 9.32 50.02
C LYS A 209 -30.86 8.76 49.45
N GLU A 210 -30.91 8.00 48.34
CA GLU A 210 -29.71 7.61 47.59
C GLU A 210 -29.08 8.77 46.80
N LYS A 211 -29.85 9.81 46.48
CA LYS A 211 -29.33 11.02 45.80
C LYS A 211 -28.44 11.89 46.70
N GLU A 212 -28.60 11.83 48.02
CA GLU A 212 -27.71 12.52 48.96
C GLU A 212 -26.47 11.71 49.35
N GLN A 213 -26.42 10.42 49.02
CA GLN A 213 -25.28 9.53 49.31
C GLN A 213 -24.47 9.09 48.08
N LYS A 214 -24.84 9.54 46.86
CA LYS A 214 -23.92 9.55 45.72
C LYS A 214 -22.84 10.62 45.96
N ARG A 215 -21.87 10.24 46.79
CA ARG A 215 -20.61 10.93 47.06
C ARG A 215 -20.11 11.59 45.78
N LYS A 216 -19.99 12.92 45.81
CA LYS A 216 -19.22 13.75 44.90
C LYS A 216 -17.93 13.00 44.53
N GLN A 217 -17.88 12.38 43.35
CA GLN A 217 -16.60 11.94 42.81
C GLN A 217 -15.75 13.21 42.68
N PRO A 218 -14.49 13.22 43.14
CA PRO A 218 -13.67 14.42 43.03
C PRO A 218 -13.60 14.82 41.55
N GLN A 219 -13.99 16.06 41.24
CA GLN A 219 -14.05 16.60 39.87
C GLN A 219 -12.72 16.50 39.11
N ASN A 220 -11.63 16.24 39.83
CA ASN A 220 -10.27 16.12 39.33
C ASN A 220 -9.77 14.66 39.18
N GLN A 221 -10.63 13.65 39.25
CA GLN A 221 -10.22 12.25 39.04
C GLN A 221 -10.57 11.74 37.64
N ILE A 222 -9.59 11.15 36.97
CA ILE A 222 -9.76 10.54 35.64
C ILE A 222 -9.12 9.15 35.60
N SER A 223 -9.72 8.22 34.84
CA SER A 223 -9.08 6.92 34.58
C SER A 223 -7.90 7.10 33.61
N LEU A 224 -6.90 6.22 33.70
CA LEU A 224 -5.73 6.26 32.80
C LEU A 224 -6.15 6.20 31.32
N GLU A 225 -7.14 5.38 31.01
CA GLU A 225 -7.67 5.23 29.65
C GLU A 225 -8.35 6.50 29.12
N LYS A 226 -9.21 7.14 29.92
CA LYS A 226 -9.85 8.41 29.55
C LYS A 226 -8.81 9.53 29.40
N LEU A 227 -7.80 9.57 30.26
CA LEU A 227 -6.70 10.51 30.13
C LEU A 227 -5.94 10.30 28.83
N HIS A 228 -5.61 9.05 28.48
CA HIS A 228 -4.93 8.76 27.22
C HIS A 228 -5.72 9.23 26.01
N LYS A 229 -7.02 8.91 25.95
CA LYS A 229 -7.92 9.34 24.89
C LYS A 229 -7.95 10.87 24.78
N ARG A 230 -8.07 11.56 25.91
CA ARG A 230 -8.15 13.01 25.94
C ARG A 230 -6.87 13.69 25.46
N ILE A 231 -5.71 13.15 25.85
CA ILE A 231 -4.42 13.65 25.38
C ILE A 231 -4.27 13.41 23.87
N GLU A 232 -4.62 12.22 23.38
CA GLU A 232 -4.56 11.90 21.93
C GLU A 232 -5.45 12.84 21.09
N GLU A 233 -6.63 13.23 21.60
CA GLU A 233 -7.53 14.19 20.95
C GLU A 233 -6.96 15.62 20.86
N LEU A 234 -6.15 16.01 21.84
CA LEU A 234 -5.54 17.34 21.92
C LEU A 234 -4.19 17.42 21.18
N MET A 235 -3.58 16.28 20.86
CA MET A 235 -2.35 16.23 20.06
C MET A 235 -2.64 16.50 18.58
N GLN A 236 -1.72 17.20 17.92
CA GLN A 236 -1.76 17.35 16.48
C GLN A 236 -1.30 16.06 15.81
N LYS A 237 -2.18 15.46 14.98
CA LYS A 237 -1.86 14.24 14.23
C LYS A 237 -0.85 14.53 13.11
N SER A 238 0.07 13.61 12.95
CA SER A 238 1.06 13.57 11.88
C SER A 238 1.42 12.12 11.59
N TYR A 239 2.14 11.86 10.51
CA TYR A 239 2.66 10.53 10.23
C TYR A 239 3.99 10.62 9.51
N LYS A 240 4.81 9.60 9.72
CA LYS A 240 6.02 9.37 8.94
C LYS A 240 5.74 8.26 7.96
N ILE A 241 5.93 8.55 6.67
CA ILE A 241 5.86 7.56 5.60
C ILE A 241 7.26 7.30 5.07
N LYS A 242 7.63 6.03 5.00
CA LYS A 242 8.89 5.57 4.42
C LYS A 242 8.57 4.70 3.21
N ASN A 243 9.03 5.12 2.05
CA ASN A 243 8.96 4.33 0.83
C ASN A 243 10.19 3.43 0.76
N LEU A 244 10.02 2.12 0.96
CA LEU A 244 11.15 1.19 0.99
C LEU A 244 11.82 1.04 -0.38
N ARG A 245 11.08 1.25 -1.47
CA ARG A 245 11.61 1.18 -2.84
C ARG A 245 12.53 2.35 -3.15
N LEU A 246 12.09 3.56 -2.83
CA LEU A 246 12.84 4.79 -3.08
C LEU A 246 13.88 5.09 -1.98
N ASN A 247 13.83 4.34 -0.87
CA ASN A 247 14.57 4.63 0.36
C ASN A 247 14.38 6.10 0.81
N GLN A 248 13.17 6.62 0.62
CA GLN A 248 12.79 7.98 0.96
C GLN A 248 11.88 7.97 2.17
N SER A 249 12.05 8.95 3.06
CA SER A 249 11.22 9.13 4.24
C SER A 249 10.74 10.56 4.33
N GLU A 250 9.44 10.72 4.56
CA GLU A 250 8.79 12.03 4.66
C GLU A 250 7.95 12.10 5.93
N LEU A 251 7.95 13.27 6.57
CA LEU A 251 7.07 13.61 7.69
C LEU A 251 5.92 14.48 7.15
N LYS A 252 4.68 14.04 7.36
CA LYS A 252 3.47 14.72 6.88
C LYS A 252 2.53 15.03 8.03
N GLN A 253 1.82 16.16 7.92
CA GLN A 253 0.82 16.57 8.89
C GLN A 253 -0.54 15.93 8.57
N GLY A 254 -1.34 15.70 9.62
CA GLY A 254 -2.65 15.06 9.52
C GLY A 254 -2.58 13.54 9.65
N GLU A 255 -3.63 12.87 9.22
CA GLU A 255 -3.74 11.41 9.20
C GLU A 255 -3.32 10.87 7.84
N PHE A 256 -2.71 9.69 7.84
CA PHE A 256 -2.44 8.98 6.61
C PHE A 256 -3.76 8.46 6.02
N LYS A 257 -4.10 8.94 4.82
CA LYS A 257 -5.36 8.59 4.15
C LYS A 257 -5.24 7.39 3.21
N GLY A 258 -4.05 6.87 2.96
CA GLY A 258 -3.87 5.78 2.01
C GLY A 258 -4.33 6.12 0.58
N LEU A 259 -4.58 5.06 -0.20
CA LEU A 259 -5.14 5.13 -1.54
C LEU A 259 -6.67 5.26 -1.46
N GLN A 260 -7.22 6.32 -2.04
CA GLN A 260 -8.66 6.57 -2.04
C GLN A 260 -9.24 6.22 -3.41
N ILE A 261 -10.19 5.29 -3.46
CA ILE A 261 -10.96 4.93 -4.65
C ILE A 261 -12.37 5.47 -4.47
N ILE A 262 -12.79 6.42 -5.31
CA ILE A 262 -14.04 7.17 -5.14
C ILE A 262 -14.91 7.02 -6.38
N ALA A 263 -16.10 6.46 -6.23
CA ALA A 263 -17.13 6.45 -7.27
C ALA A 263 -18.06 7.67 -7.09
N GLU A 264 -18.21 8.53 -8.10
CA GLU A 264 -19.11 9.69 -8.04
C GLU A 264 -19.66 10.12 -9.40
N LYS A 265 -20.68 10.98 -9.41
CA LYS A 265 -21.23 11.55 -10.65
C LYS A 265 -20.51 12.86 -10.97
N GLN A 266 -19.94 12.96 -12.17
CA GLN A 266 -19.39 14.18 -12.73
C GLN A 266 -20.09 14.47 -14.07
N HIS A 267 -20.70 15.64 -14.21
CA HIS A 267 -21.47 16.05 -15.41
C HIS A 267 -22.47 14.97 -15.90
N ASN A 268 -23.28 14.43 -14.99
CA ASN A 268 -24.24 13.33 -15.22
C ASN A 268 -23.64 11.97 -15.63
N GLN A 269 -22.32 11.85 -15.75
CA GLN A 269 -21.63 10.59 -16.00
C GLN A 269 -21.06 10.02 -14.70
N GLN A 270 -21.05 8.70 -14.58
CA GLN A 270 -20.39 8.04 -13.45
C GLN A 270 -18.90 7.96 -13.71
N VAL A 271 -18.09 8.42 -12.76
CA VAL A 271 -16.64 8.39 -12.82
C VAL A 271 -16.07 7.71 -11.58
N ASN A 272 -14.92 7.08 -11.75
CA ASN A 272 -14.13 6.56 -10.64
C ASN A 272 -12.83 7.35 -10.53
N ARG A 273 -12.52 7.85 -9.34
CA ARG A 273 -11.27 8.56 -9.03
C ARG A 273 -10.36 7.69 -8.19
N ILE A 274 -9.06 7.76 -8.47
CA ILE A 274 -8.00 7.18 -7.66
C ILE A 274 -7.08 8.32 -7.21
N VAL A 275 -6.97 8.51 -5.90
CA VAL A 275 -6.23 9.62 -5.27
C VAL A 275 -5.20 9.06 -4.28
N GLY A 276 -4.04 9.70 -4.19
CA GLY A 276 -2.98 9.34 -3.24
C GLY A 276 -2.01 8.29 -3.76
N LEU A 277 -2.01 8.01 -5.07
CA LEU A 277 -1.13 7.03 -5.68
C LEU A 277 0.35 7.43 -5.51
N GLU A 278 0.66 8.73 -5.52
CA GLU A 278 2.01 9.25 -5.27
C GLU A 278 2.56 8.87 -3.88
N GLN A 279 1.70 8.62 -2.88
CA GLN A 279 2.13 8.22 -1.54
C GLN A 279 2.82 6.85 -1.54
N PHE A 280 2.51 6.01 -2.53
CA PHE A 280 3.14 4.71 -2.76
C PHE A 280 4.39 4.84 -3.64
N GLY A 281 4.79 6.05 -4.01
CA GLY A 281 5.96 6.34 -4.83
C GLY A 281 5.72 6.18 -6.33
N PHE A 282 4.47 6.33 -6.77
CA PHE A 282 4.20 6.51 -8.20
C PHE A 282 4.52 7.94 -8.62
N ASP A 283 5.24 8.10 -9.72
CA ASP A 283 5.62 9.42 -10.25
C ASP A 283 4.57 9.94 -11.23
N HIS A 284 4.08 11.16 -10.96
CA HIS A 284 3.21 11.89 -11.87
C HIS A 284 3.95 12.92 -12.72
N ALA A 285 5.25 13.17 -12.45
CA ALA A 285 6.04 14.16 -13.18
C ALA A 285 6.53 13.66 -14.55
N GLY A 286 6.40 12.36 -14.84
CA GLY A 286 6.71 11.76 -16.14
C GLY A 286 8.21 11.80 -16.47
N LYS A 287 9.08 11.88 -15.46
CA LYS A 287 10.54 11.92 -15.67
C LYS A 287 11.11 10.55 -16.04
N VAL A 288 10.38 9.48 -15.73
CA VAL A 288 10.75 8.08 -15.99
C VAL A 288 9.49 7.35 -16.45
N GLU A 289 9.51 6.73 -17.63
CA GLU A 289 8.41 5.90 -18.15
C GLU A 289 8.53 4.45 -17.65
N ASP A 290 8.56 4.27 -16.33
CA ASP A 290 8.57 2.93 -15.72
C ASP A 290 7.16 2.52 -15.24
N ILE A 291 7.09 1.31 -14.68
CA ILE A 291 5.87 0.72 -14.14
C ILE A 291 5.24 1.52 -12.98
N TYR A 292 5.99 2.46 -12.40
CA TYR A 292 5.54 3.34 -11.32
C TYR A 292 5.20 4.75 -11.81
N SER A 293 5.21 5.00 -13.12
CA SER A 293 4.72 6.26 -13.67
C SER A 293 3.20 6.27 -13.79
N PHE A 294 2.57 7.42 -13.54
CA PHE A 294 1.13 7.59 -13.78
C PHE A 294 0.79 7.32 -15.25
N ALA A 295 1.67 7.69 -16.19
CA ALA A 295 1.47 7.44 -17.62
C ALA A 295 1.37 5.94 -17.93
N PHE A 296 2.27 5.13 -17.36
CA PHE A 296 2.22 3.68 -17.52
C PHE A 296 0.95 3.08 -16.89
N VAL A 297 0.61 3.49 -15.66
CA VAL A 297 -0.60 3.04 -14.97
C VAL A 297 -1.85 3.35 -15.79
N VAL A 298 -1.95 4.58 -16.31
CA VAL A 298 -3.08 4.99 -17.18
C VAL A 298 -3.16 4.12 -18.42
N LYS A 299 -2.05 3.87 -19.11
CA LYS A 299 -2.02 3.00 -20.30
C LYS A 299 -2.50 1.58 -19.98
N GLN A 300 -2.01 0.99 -18.89
CA GLN A 300 -2.41 -0.35 -18.46
C GLN A 300 -3.88 -0.41 -18.03
N MET A 301 -4.38 0.61 -17.34
CA MET A 301 -5.79 0.68 -16.98
C MET A 301 -6.69 0.89 -18.21
N GLN A 302 -6.25 1.65 -19.22
CA GLN A 302 -6.99 1.81 -20.48
C GLN A 302 -7.12 0.46 -21.21
N GLU A 303 -6.04 -0.32 -21.28
CA GLU A 303 -6.03 -1.67 -21.86
C GLU A 303 -6.91 -2.65 -21.04
N ALA A 304 -6.90 -2.58 -19.71
CA ALA A 304 -7.69 -3.46 -18.86
C ALA A 304 -9.19 -3.13 -18.87
N PHE A 305 -9.54 -1.85 -18.68
CA PHE A 305 -10.93 -1.43 -18.45
C PHE A 305 -11.65 -0.94 -19.71
N HIS A 306 -10.91 -0.72 -20.80
CA HIS A 306 -11.42 -0.25 -22.08
C HIS A 306 -12.23 1.04 -21.91
N CYS A 307 -11.65 2.05 -21.23
CA CYS A 307 -12.30 3.32 -20.95
C CYS A 307 -11.34 4.52 -21.08
N GLY A 308 -11.92 5.71 -21.24
CA GLY A 308 -11.17 6.97 -21.16
C GLY A 308 -10.66 7.20 -19.74
N ILE A 309 -9.36 7.42 -19.61
CA ILE A 309 -8.68 7.67 -18.34
C ILE A 309 -7.82 8.92 -18.48
N GLY A 310 -7.95 9.84 -17.52
CA GLY A 310 -7.21 11.10 -17.47
C GLY A 310 -6.50 11.30 -16.15
N ILE A 311 -5.40 12.06 -16.17
CA ILE A 311 -4.69 12.54 -14.98
C ILE A 311 -5.12 13.99 -14.75
N HIS A 312 -5.59 14.28 -13.53
CA HIS A 312 -6.10 15.59 -13.15
C HIS A 312 -5.42 16.11 -11.89
N ASP A 313 -5.44 17.42 -11.68
CA ASP A 313 -5.03 18.02 -10.41
C ASP A 313 -6.04 17.70 -9.32
N GLY A 314 -5.56 17.22 -8.18
CA GLY A 314 -6.39 16.96 -7.02
C GLY A 314 -7.02 18.24 -6.47
N ALA A 315 -8.19 18.12 -5.86
CA ALA A 315 -8.88 19.26 -5.27
C ALA A 315 -8.24 19.68 -3.92
N GLY A 316 -7.61 20.85 -3.89
CA GLY A 316 -7.11 21.50 -2.66
C GLY A 316 -5.63 21.91 -2.71
N LYS A 317 -5.15 22.55 -1.65
CA LYS A 317 -3.72 22.89 -1.50
C LYS A 317 -2.94 21.58 -1.25
N ASN A 318 -1.96 21.27 -2.10
CA ASN A 318 -1.12 20.06 -2.05
C ASN A 318 -1.87 18.73 -2.26
N ALA A 319 -2.98 18.74 -3.00
CA ALA A 319 -3.84 17.57 -3.20
C ALA A 319 -3.27 16.49 -4.16
N GLY A 320 -2.05 16.70 -4.69
CA GLY A 320 -1.41 15.74 -5.60
C GLY A 320 -2.11 15.68 -6.97
N LYS A 321 -1.92 14.56 -7.66
CA LYS A 321 -2.59 14.24 -8.92
C LYS A 321 -3.57 13.09 -8.70
N GLU A 322 -4.70 13.12 -9.38
CA GLU A 322 -5.71 12.06 -9.35
C GLU A 322 -5.89 11.43 -10.73
N ILE A 323 -6.21 10.13 -10.75
CA ILE A 323 -6.55 9.40 -11.98
C ILE A 323 -8.07 9.28 -12.03
N ILE A 324 -8.69 9.74 -13.11
CA ILE A 324 -10.14 9.67 -13.33
C ILE A 324 -10.44 8.70 -14.46
N LEU A 325 -11.31 7.72 -14.19
CA LEU A 325 -11.83 6.76 -15.16
C LEU A 325 -13.29 7.11 -15.51
N GLN A 326 -13.58 7.29 -16.79
CA GLN A 326 -14.92 7.66 -17.31
C GLN A 326 -15.85 6.44 -17.53
N LYS A 327 -15.80 5.46 -16.62
CA LYS A 327 -16.62 4.25 -16.68
C LYS A 327 -16.86 3.74 -15.27
N ASN A 328 -18.00 3.10 -15.02
CA ASN A 328 -18.25 2.41 -13.76
C ASN A 328 -17.48 1.08 -13.70
N VAL A 329 -16.31 1.11 -13.07
CA VAL A 329 -15.46 -0.07 -12.81
C VAL A 329 -15.09 -0.18 -11.33
N PHE A 330 -15.82 0.51 -10.45
CA PHE A 330 -15.51 0.66 -9.02
C PHE A 330 -15.15 -0.66 -8.34
N ASP A 331 -15.99 -1.68 -8.54
CA ASP A 331 -15.86 -2.99 -7.91
C ASP A 331 -14.58 -3.74 -8.30
N GLN A 332 -13.94 -3.37 -9.42
CA GLN A 332 -12.72 -4.02 -9.92
C GLN A 332 -11.45 -3.24 -9.54
N LEU A 333 -11.58 -1.99 -9.10
CA LEU A 333 -10.42 -1.11 -8.89
C LEU A 333 -9.60 -1.49 -7.66
N SER A 334 -10.25 -1.93 -6.58
CA SER A 334 -9.54 -2.39 -5.39
C SER A 334 -8.69 -3.63 -5.69
N ASP A 335 -9.25 -4.58 -6.44
CA ASP A 335 -8.54 -5.77 -6.90
C ASP A 335 -7.40 -5.40 -7.87
N TYR A 336 -7.63 -4.46 -8.78
CA TYR A 336 -6.58 -3.98 -9.67
C TYR A 336 -5.43 -3.33 -8.90
N CYS A 337 -5.72 -2.45 -7.94
CA CYS A 337 -4.71 -1.80 -7.12
C CYS A 337 -3.93 -2.82 -6.26
N THR A 338 -4.60 -3.85 -5.75
CA THR A 338 -3.97 -4.89 -4.95
C THR A 338 -3.13 -5.84 -5.80
N ASN A 339 -3.66 -6.31 -6.92
CA ASN A 339 -3.09 -7.39 -7.70
C ASN A 339 -2.13 -6.89 -8.79
N ILE A 340 -2.41 -5.73 -9.39
CA ILE A 340 -1.62 -5.17 -10.48
C ILE A 340 -0.67 -4.10 -9.95
N LEU A 341 -1.19 -3.11 -9.21
CA LEU A 341 -0.35 -2.06 -8.62
C LEU A 341 0.40 -2.50 -7.35
N LYS A 342 0.09 -3.69 -6.83
CA LYS A 342 0.72 -4.28 -5.64
C LYS A 342 0.61 -3.40 -4.39
N ILE A 343 -0.45 -2.62 -4.26
CA ILE A 343 -0.72 -1.83 -3.06
C ILE A 343 -1.36 -2.73 -2.01
N ASP A 344 -0.91 -2.65 -0.76
CA ASP A 344 -1.51 -3.42 0.32
C ASP A 344 -2.97 -3.00 0.56
N SER A 345 -3.90 -3.95 0.55
CA SER A 345 -5.34 -3.68 0.67
C SER A 345 -5.71 -2.95 1.96
N LYS A 346 -4.91 -3.08 3.03
CA LYS A 346 -5.08 -2.31 4.28
C LYS A 346 -4.94 -0.80 4.10
N TYR A 347 -4.31 -0.35 3.02
CA TYR A 347 -4.15 1.06 2.68
C TYR A 347 -5.12 1.54 1.60
N ILE A 348 -6.02 0.67 1.12
CA ILE A 348 -7.01 1.00 0.10
C ILE A 348 -8.34 1.30 0.77
N HIS A 349 -8.90 2.47 0.48
CA HIS A 349 -10.17 2.92 1.02
C HIS A 349 -11.14 3.22 -0.11
N GLU A 350 -12.27 2.50 -0.11
CA GLU A 350 -13.31 2.60 -1.12
C GLU A 350 -14.45 3.50 -0.64
N GLN A 351 -14.84 4.49 -1.45
CA GLN A 351 -15.96 5.38 -1.17
C GLN A 351 -16.90 5.47 -2.38
N ASN A 352 -18.07 4.86 -2.29
CA ASN A 352 -19.09 4.95 -3.34
C ASN A 352 -20.14 6.04 -3.01
N LYS A 353 -20.11 7.14 -3.77
CA LYS A 353 -21.05 8.27 -3.65
C LYS A 353 -22.19 8.21 -4.68
N LEU A 354 -22.27 7.16 -5.51
CA LEU A 354 -23.27 7.03 -6.58
C LEU A 354 -24.66 6.60 -6.09
N GLY A 355 -24.78 6.07 -4.87
CA GLY A 355 -26.08 5.80 -4.24
C GLY A 355 -26.04 4.93 -2.98
N GLY A 356 -26.50 5.50 -1.85
CA GLY A 356 -27.09 4.83 -0.68
C GLY A 356 -26.15 4.06 0.25
N ASN A 357 -26.09 4.45 1.53
CA ASN A 357 -25.52 3.69 2.64
C ASN A 357 -25.97 2.21 2.61
N LYS A 358 -25.23 1.34 1.92
CA LYS A 358 -25.14 -0.06 2.32
C LYS A 358 -24.00 -0.12 3.31
N LYS A 359 -24.34 0.00 4.60
CA LYS A 359 -23.51 -0.51 5.69
C LYS A 359 -23.02 -1.90 5.24
N LYS A 360 -21.71 -2.07 5.02
CA LYS A 360 -21.10 -3.41 5.03
C LYS A 360 -21.45 -3.98 6.40
N GLN A 361 -22.48 -4.82 6.47
CA GLN A 361 -22.67 -5.74 7.59
C GLN A 361 -21.55 -6.76 7.47
N GLU A 362 -20.41 -6.46 8.05
CA GLU A 362 -19.53 -7.49 8.57
C GLU A 362 -20.16 -7.99 9.88
N GLY A 363 -20.32 -9.31 9.98
CA GLY A 363 -20.70 -9.98 11.22
C GLY A 363 -22.14 -10.50 11.29
N MET A 364 -22.37 -11.69 10.75
CA MET A 364 -23.22 -12.68 11.42
C MET A 364 -22.78 -14.09 11.03
N THR A 365 -21.97 -14.67 11.89
CA THR A 365 -21.92 -16.11 12.16
C THR A 365 -23.33 -16.69 12.22
N ARG A 366 -23.62 -17.71 11.41
CA ARG A 366 -24.63 -18.76 11.65
C ARG A 366 -24.11 -20.01 10.94
N GLN A 367 -23.47 -20.91 11.69
CA GLN A 367 -24.00 -22.02 12.50
C GLN A 367 -23.65 -23.33 11.78
#